data_AF-A0A7Y8WTT0-F1
#
_entry.id   AF-A0A7Y8WTT0-F1
#
_cell.length_a   1.000
_cell.length_b   1.000
_cell.length_c   1.000
_cell.angle_alpha   90.00
_cell.angle_beta   90.00
_cell.angle_gamma   90.00
#
_symmetry.space_group_name_H-M   'P 1'
#
loop_
_entity.id
_entity.type
_entity.pdbx_description
1 polymer ?
#
loop_
_entity_poly.entity_id
_entity_poly.type
_entity_poly.pdbx_seq_one_letter_code
_entity_poly.pdbx_strand_id
1 'polypeptide(L)'
;MNGLARLAATPLGKAVGITRDYVLRMYYIVDEVPRRQRIPLTPVLLGVEYLVYRVDSLAERNTSVDLDAERNSDYEAFHTYKKAFEKVLRALGAWNEDVAFLVDEAERFIRLENATTSRGTVTRQDALALVELRPTDVRLLRAMAFALRGRPMDPATRDLLWPVEVLADIANDLGHYEQDVASGTVNVYAAFVELFGDAAAAELRSEVDRYESMFLDRLSALPAARRARVEQVCRRRYAAAVRPYPRIITQPPVPAPSSRSAGASPRKRAAIGAALAVGALTAAAYGCGQLRLPVVSPLLRKGRGGDHP
;
A
#
# COMPACT_ATOMS: atom_id res chain seq x y z
N MET A 1 -6.53 0.13 29.53
CA MET A 1 -6.74 -0.38 28.16
C MET A 1 -6.51 0.67 27.04
N ASN A 2 -6.00 1.87 27.34
CA ASN A 2 -5.83 2.95 26.34
C ASN A 2 -4.47 2.96 25.59
N GLY A 3 -3.51 2.10 25.97
CA GLY A 3 -2.16 2.09 25.38
C GLY A 3 -2.09 1.46 23.99
N LEU A 4 -2.81 0.36 23.76
CA LEU A 4 -2.80 -0.35 22.48
C LEU A 4 -3.54 0.42 21.38
N ALA A 5 -4.64 1.10 21.71
CA ALA A 5 -5.35 1.98 20.79
C ALA A 5 -4.52 3.20 20.39
N ARG A 6 -3.77 3.79 21.34
CA ARG A 6 -2.84 4.91 21.05
C ARG A 6 -1.66 4.47 20.17
N LEU A 7 -1.13 3.27 20.38
CA LEU A 7 -0.07 2.74 19.53
C LEU A 7 -0.54 2.49 18.10
N ALA A 8 -1.76 1.97 17.91
CA ALA A 8 -2.35 1.73 16.59
C ALA A 8 -2.46 3.03 15.74
N ALA A 9 -2.67 4.17 16.39
CA ALA A 9 -2.72 5.48 15.73
C ALA A 9 -1.33 6.08 15.39
N THR A 10 -0.23 5.46 15.83
CA THR A 10 1.13 5.90 15.46
C THR A 10 1.56 5.35 14.11
N PRO A 11 2.50 6.01 13.40
CA PRO A 11 3.09 5.46 12.17
C PRO A 11 3.62 4.03 12.32
N LEU A 12 4.20 3.72 13.48
CA LEU A 12 4.68 2.37 13.78
C LEU A 12 3.52 1.37 13.96
N GLY A 13 2.44 1.77 14.63
CA GLY A 13 1.26 0.92 14.80
C GLY A 13 0.58 0.59 13.48
N LYS A 14 0.39 1.59 12.61
CA LYS A 14 -0.13 1.40 11.25
C LYS A 14 0.75 0.43 10.46
N ALA A 15 2.07 0.68 10.43
CA ALA A 15 3.03 -0.17 9.72
C ALA A 15 3.05 -1.62 10.23
N VAL A 16 2.98 -1.83 11.55
CA VAL A 16 2.88 -3.16 12.15
C VAL A 16 1.56 -3.83 11.76
N GLY A 17 0.45 -3.10 11.74
CA GLY A 17 -0.85 -3.58 11.31
C GLY A 17 -0.83 -4.11 9.88
N ILE A 18 -0.39 -3.26 8.93
CA ILE A 18 -0.29 -3.63 7.51
C ILE A 18 0.66 -4.80 7.30
N THR A 19 1.86 -4.76 7.89
CA THR A 19 2.83 -5.86 7.77
C THR A 19 2.26 -7.17 8.32
N ARG A 20 1.58 -7.12 9.47
CA ARG A 20 0.97 -8.32 10.06
C ARG A 20 -0.15 -8.87 9.17
N ASP A 21 -1.05 -8.01 8.70
CA ASP A 21 -2.29 -8.45 8.06
C ASP A 21 -2.11 -8.78 6.58
N TYR A 22 -1.27 -8.04 5.85
CA TYR A 22 -0.94 -8.35 4.46
C TYR A 22 0.28 -9.28 4.34
N VAL A 23 1.44 -8.89 4.86
CA VAL A 23 2.68 -9.65 4.61
C VAL A 23 2.64 -11.01 5.31
N LEU A 24 2.43 -11.03 6.63
CA LEU A 24 2.54 -12.26 7.42
C LEU A 24 1.33 -13.19 7.25
N ARG A 25 0.12 -12.63 7.21
CA ARG A 25 -1.14 -13.38 7.21
C ARG A 25 -1.72 -13.66 5.83
N MET A 26 -1.26 -12.99 4.77
CA MET A 26 -1.75 -13.21 3.41
C MET A 26 -0.61 -13.56 2.44
N TYR A 27 0.27 -12.60 2.10
CA TYR A 27 1.27 -12.77 1.03
C TYR A 27 2.23 -13.93 1.29
N TYR A 28 2.79 -14.05 2.50
CA TYR A 28 3.68 -15.18 2.80
C TYR A 28 3.02 -16.55 2.71
N ILE A 29 1.69 -16.61 2.84
CA ILE A 29 0.93 -17.85 2.72
C ILE A 29 0.63 -18.13 1.24
N VAL A 30 0.13 -17.12 0.51
CA VAL A 30 -0.27 -17.27 -0.90
C VAL A 30 0.95 -17.48 -1.81
N ASP A 31 2.03 -16.75 -1.56
CA ASP A 31 3.30 -16.85 -2.29
C ASP A 31 4.23 -17.96 -1.75
N GLU A 32 3.72 -18.76 -0.80
CA GLU A 32 4.39 -19.93 -0.20
C GLU A 32 5.81 -19.64 0.30
N VAL A 33 6.01 -18.45 0.90
CA VAL A 33 7.33 -18.00 1.36
C VAL A 33 7.81 -18.90 2.50
N PRO A 34 8.98 -19.57 2.37
CA PRO A 34 9.49 -20.45 3.41
C PRO A 34 9.72 -19.72 4.73
N ARG A 35 9.38 -20.33 5.86
CA ARG A 35 9.50 -19.70 7.20
C ARG A 35 10.90 -19.13 7.46
N ARG A 36 11.95 -19.82 7.01
CA ARG A 36 13.35 -19.37 7.14
C ARG A 36 13.63 -18.05 6.42
N GLN A 37 12.95 -17.80 5.30
CA GLN A 37 13.08 -16.54 4.54
C GLN A 37 12.22 -15.42 5.13
N ARG A 38 11.13 -15.73 5.84
CA ARG A 38 10.27 -14.70 6.47
C ARG A 38 11.01 -13.87 7.51
N ILE A 39 11.91 -14.50 8.26
CA ILE A 39 12.66 -13.87 9.36
C ILE A 39 13.50 -12.68 8.88
N PRO A 40 14.39 -12.80 7.88
CA PRO A 40 15.15 -11.65 7.39
C PRO A 40 14.32 -10.65 6.57
N LEU A 41 13.23 -11.08 5.93
CA LEU A 41 12.40 -10.21 5.10
C LEU A 41 11.51 -9.26 5.91
N THR A 42 10.89 -9.78 6.98
CA THR A 42 9.85 -9.04 7.73
C THR A 42 10.36 -7.71 8.31
N PRO A 43 11.55 -7.63 8.94
CA PRO A 43 12.05 -6.38 9.50
C PRO A 43 12.32 -5.32 8.43
N VAL A 44 12.79 -5.72 7.24
CA VAL A 44 13.05 -4.79 6.13
C VAL A 44 11.73 -4.22 5.61
N LEU A 45 10.73 -5.08 5.36
CA LEU A 45 9.42 -4.66 4.89
C LEU A 45 8.72 -3.74 5.90
N LEU A 46 8.77 -4.10 7.18
CA LEU A 46 8.24 -3.25 8.27
C LEU A 46 8.98 -1.90 8.34
N GLY A 47 10.30 -1.90 8.16
CA GLY A 47 11.10 -0.69 8.17
C GLY A 47 10.75 0.25 7.02
N VAL A 48 10.58 -0.27 5.80
CA VAL A 48 10.13 0.52 4.65
C VAL A 48 8.72 1.06 4.89
N GLU A 49 7.79 0.23 5.34
CA GLU A 49 6.42 0.64 5.64
C GLU A 49 6.36 1.75 6.70
N TYR A 50 7.15 1.60 7.76
CA TYR A 50 7.26 2.61 8.80
C TYR A 50 7.80 3.94 8.24
N LEU A 51 8.80 3.89 7.35
CA LEU A 51 9.34 5.10 6.73
C LEU A 51 8.29 5.81 5.89
N VAL A 52 7.50 5.08 5.10
CA VAL A 52 6.39 5.62 4.30
C VAL A 52 5.38 6.34 5.22
N TYR A 53 4.87 5.66 6.25
CA TYR A 53 3.91 6.28 7.18
C TYR A 53 4.49 7.43 8.01
N ARG A 54 5.79 7.39 8.31
CA ARG A 54 6.43 8.48 9.04
C ARG A 54 6.47 9.75 8.19
N VAL A 55 6.79 9.62 6.91
CA VAL A 55 6.76 10.74 5.95
C VAL A 55 5.34 11.28 5.84
N ASP A 56 4.36 10.41 5.69
CA ASP A 56 2.94 10.78 5.62
C ASP A 56 2.48 11.54 6.86
N SER A 57 2.75 11.01 8.06
CA SER A 57 2.39 11.68 9.32
C SER A 57 3.12 13.01 9.54
N LEU A 58 4.28 13.21 8.91
CA LEU A 58 5.02 14.45 8.95
C LEU A 58 4.44 15.46 7.95
N ALA A 59 3.90 15.01 6.82
CA ALA A 59 3.15 15.83 5.89
C ALA A 59 1.83 16.30 6.55
N GLU A 60 1.05 15.39 7.14
CA GLU A 60 -0.22 15.70 7.83
C GLU A 60 -0.04 16.73 8.96
N ARG A 61 1.03 16.60 9.77
CA ARG A 61 1.32 17.58 10.84
C ARG A 61 1.73 18.95 10.33
N ASN A 62 2.15 19.05 9.07
CA ASN A 62 2.70 20.25 8.48
C ASN A 62 1.75 20.92 7.48
N THR A 63 0.48 20.50 7.34
CA THR A 63 -0.30 20.91 6.17
C THR A 63 -1.82 21.04 6.39
N SER A 64 -2.28 22.29 6.37
CA SER A 64 -3.47 22.73 5.63
C SER A 64 -3.00 23.26 4.26
N VAL A 65 -3.03 22.46 3.20
CA VAL A 65 -2.64 22.87 1.84
C VAL A 65 -3.85 22.72 0.96
N ASP A 66 -4.22 23.84 0.38
CA ASP A 66 -5.16 23.96 -0.73
C ASP A 66 -4.38 23.67 -2.03
N LEU A 67 -4.79 22.63 -2.75
CA LEU A 67 -4.04 22.00 -3.85
C LEU A 67 -4.25 22.70 -5.20
N ASP A 68 -5.00 23.80 -5.25
CA ASP A 68 -5.52 24.34 -6.51
C ASP A 68 -4.60 25.34 -7.24
N ALA A 69 -3.42 25.70 -6.71
CA ALA A 69 -2.66 26.86 -7.23
C ALA A 69 -1.24 26.64 -7.82
N GLU A 70 -0.47 25.57 -7.53
CA GLU A 70 0.97 25.56 -7.86
C GLU A 70 1.47 24.28 -8.55
N ARG A 71 1.11 24.12 -9.83
CA ARG A 71 1.30 22.91 -10.64
C ARG A 71 2.75 22.49 -10.99
N ASN A 72 3.81 23.17 -10.53
CA ASN A 72 5.19 22.83 -10.93
C ASN A 72 6.15 22.47 -9.77
N SER A 73 6.09 23.13 -8.61
CA SER A 73 7.04 22.88 -7.52
C SER A 73 6.81 21.55 -6.79
N ASP A 74 5.56 21.12 -6.70
CA ASP A 74 5.20 19.89 -6.00
C ASP A 74 5.51 18.65 -6.83
N TYR A 75 5.45 18.76 -8.16
CA TYR A 75 5.91 17.72 -9.07
C TYR A 75 7.41 17.48 -8.96
N GLU A 76 8.22 18.54 -8.86
CA GLU A 76 9.66 18.44 -8.65
C GLU A 76 10.01 17.83 -7.28
N ALA A 77 9.26 18.19 -6.23
CA ALA A 77 9.40 17.60 -4.90
C ALA A 77 9.04 16.11 -4.91
N PHE A 78 7.94 15.73 -5.57
CA PHE A 78 7.53 14.34 -5.72
C PHE A 78 8.54 13.51 -6.52
N HIS A 79 9.07 14.04 -7.63
CA HIS A 79 10.10 13.36 -8.41
C HIS A 79 11.42 13.21 -7.63
N THR A 80 11.77 14.20 -6.81
CA THR A 80 12.92 14.12 -5.90
C THR A 80 12.72 13.02 -4.86
N TYR A 81 11.52 12.94 -4.28
CA TYR A 81 11.14 11.86 -3.35
C TYR A 81 11.23 10.49 -4.01
N LYS A 82 10.61 10.31 -5.18
CA LYS A 82 10.63 9.07 -5.95
C LYS A 82 12.06 8.59 -6.20
N LYS A 83 12.96 9.48 -6.62
CA LYS A 83 14.39 9.17 -6.82
C LYS A 83 15.11 8.80 -5.52
N ALA A 84 14.82 9.47 -4.41
CA ALA A 84 15.41 9.15 -3.11
C ALA A 84 14.93 7.79 -2.60
N PHE A 85 13.63 7.52 -2.72
CA PHE A 85 13.00 6.25 -2.35
C PHE A 85 13.56 5.10 -3.19
N GLU A 86 13.66 5.28 -4.51
CA GLU A 86 14.30 4.33 -5.41
C GLU A 86 15.75 4.00 -4.97
N LYS A 87 16.56 5.02 -4.65
CA LYS A 87 17.94 4.80 -4.18
C LYS A 87 17.98 3.97 -2.90
N VAL A 88 17.08 4.23 -1.94
CA VAL A 88 16.98 3.45 -0.70
C VAL A 88 16.59 2.01 -1.00
N LEU A 89 15.55 1.78 -1.81
CA LEU A 89 15.11 0.44 -2.17
C LEU A 89 16.19 -0.35 -2.93
N ARG A 90 16.93 0.30 -3.83
CA ARG A 90 18.07 -0.31 -4.52
C ARG A 90 19.19 -0.69 -3.55
N ALA A 91 19.53 0.19 -2.61
CA ALA A 91 20.54 -0.09 -1.59
C ALA A 91 20.15 -1.27 -0.67
N LEU A 92 18.84 -1.44 -0.41
CA LEU A 92 18.29 -2.55 0.37
C LEU A 92 18.13 -3.85 -0.45
N GLY A 93 18.35 -3.84 -1.76
CA GLY A 93 18.05 -4.98 -2.64
C GLY A 93 16.54 -5.24 -2.83
N ALA A 94 15.70 -4.26 -2.49
CA ALA A 94 14.24 -4.32 -2.58
C ALA A 94 13.70 -3.68 -3.87
N TRP A 95 14.52 -3.53 -4.91
CA TRP A 95 14.15 -2.91 -6.18
C TRP A 95 14.26 -3.88 -7.36
N ASN A 96 13.19 -3.97 -8.14
CA ASN A 96 13.11 -4.69 -9.42
C ASN A 96 12.08 -3.99 -10.34
N GLU A 97 11.77 -4.58 -11.49
CA GLU A 97 10.79 -4.04 -12.45
C GLU A 97 9.37 -3.96 -11.87
N ASP A 98 8.95 -4.96 -11.08
CA ASP A 98 7.62 -4.95 -10.44
C ASP A 98 7.48 -3.80 -9.44
N VAL A 99 8.54 -3.53 -8.66
CA VAL A 99 8.60 -2.42 -7.71
C VAL A 99 8.57 -1.09 -8.46
N ALA A 100 9.34 -0.96 -9.54
CA ALA A 100 9.34 0.25 -10.35
C ALA A 100 7.94 0.55 -10.92
N PHE A 101 7.28 -0.47 -11.48
CA PHE A 101 5.91 -0.37 -11.99
C PHE A 101 4.92 0.09 -10.90
N LEU A 102 4.99 -0.47 -9.70
CA LEU A 102 4.09 -0.10 -8.61
C LEU A 102 4.37 1.30 -8.05
N VAL A 103 5.62 1.77 -8.10
CA VAL A 103 5.92 3.17 -7.76
C VAL A 103 5.29 4.13 -8.78
N ASP A 104 5.24 3.75 -10.07
CA ASP A 104 4.56 4.53 -11.10
C ASP A 104 3.02 4.52 -10.92
N GLU A 105 2.44 3.37 -10.55
CA GLU A 105 1.00 3.28 -10.23
C GLU A 105 0.65 4.09 -8.96
N ALA A 106 1.53 4.15 -7.97
CA ALA A 106 1.33 5.00 -6.78
C ALA A 106 1.34 6.49 -7.15
N GLU A 107 2.22 6.90 -8.08
CA GLU A 107 2.20 8.26 -8.63
C GLU A 107 0.89 8.54 -9.37
N ARG A 108 0.40 7.57 -10.15
CA ARG A 108 -0.89 7.68 -10.84
C ARG A 108 -2.05 7.81 -9.85
N PHE A 109 -2.05 7.05 -8.76
CA PHE A 109 -3.03 7.17 -7.69
C PHE A 109 -3.06 8.60 -7.13
N ILE A 110 -1.91 9.14 -6.72
CA ILE A 110 -1.81 10.49 -6.15
C ILE A 110 -2.31 11.55 -7.14
N ARG A 111 -1.94 11.42 -8.42
CA ARG A 111 -2.42 12.34 -9.48
C ARG A 111 -3.94 12.28 -9.62
N LEU A 112 -4.51 11.08 -9.59
CA LEU A 112 -5.96 10.89 -9.72
C LEU A 112 -6.69 11.44 -8.50
N GLU A 113 -6.22 11.12 -7.29
CA GLU A 113 -6.78 11.60 -6.03
C GLU A 113 -6.79 13.13 -5.95
N ASN A 114 -5.66 13.77 -6.28
CA ASN A 114 -5.58 15.22 -6.38
C ASN A 114 -6.55 15.76 -7.43
N ALA A 115 -6.62 15.14 -8.60
CA ALA A 115 -7.48 15.59 -9.67
C ALA A 115 -8.97 15.44 -9.34
N THR A 116 -9.37 14.44 -8.53
CA THR A 116 -10.75 14.28 -8.06
C THR A 116 -11.11 15.32 -6.99
N THR A 117 -10.18 15.60 -6.07
CA THR A 117 -10.38 16.61 -5.01
C THR A 117 -10.46 18.02 -5.60
N SER A 118 -9.55 18.39 -6.50
CA SER A 118 -9.49 19.73 -7.11
C SER A 118 -10.61 20.01 -8.12
N ARG A 119 -11.06 19.00 -8.88
CA ARG A 119 -12.12 19.22 -9.90
C ARG A 119 -13.52 19.33 -9.29
N GLY A 120 -13.69 18.94 -8.02
CA GLY A 120 -14.98 18.94 -7.32
C GLY A 120 -16.06 18.07 -7.98
N THR A 121 -15.68 17.23 -8.95
CA THR A 121 -16.55 16.31 -9.68
C THR A 121 -15.78 15.03 -9.94
N VAL A 122 -16.26 13.92 -9.38
CA VAL A 122 -15.74 12.58 -9.62
C VAL A 122 -16.57 11.96 -10.75
N THR A 123 -15.94 11.26 -11.71
CA THR A 123 -16.66 10.41 -12.67
C THR A 123 -16.68 8.96 -12.19
N ARG A 124 -17.61 8.14 -12.70
CA ARG A 124 -17.59 6.69 -12.42
C ARG A 124 -16.23 6.06 -12.76
N GLN A 125 -15.61 6.49 -13.87
CA GLN A 125 -14.31 5.97 -14.28
C GLN A 125 -13.20 6.37 -13.30
N ASP A 126 -13.22 7.60 -12.79
CA ASP A 126 -12.26 8.05 -11.78
C ASP A 126 -12.43 7.25 -10.47
N ALA A 127 -13.67 7.04 -10.01
CA ALA A 127 -13.95 6.25 -8.82
C ALA A 127 -13.46 4.79 -8.95
N LEU A 128 -13.70 4.14 -10.10
CA LEU A 128 -13.20 2.79 -10.35
C LEU A 128 -11.67 2.74 -10.43
N ALA A 129 -11.04 3.74 -11.05
CA ALA A 129 -9.59 3.81 -11.11
C ALA A 129 -8.98 4.04 -9.71
N LEU A 130 -9.61 4.85 -8.85
CA LEU A 130 -9.20 5.03 -7.45
C LEU A 130 -9.26 3.69 -6.69
N VAL A 131 -10.39 2.97 -6.80
CA VAL A 131 -10.58 1.64 -6.19
C VAL A 131 -9.47 0.67 -6.56
N GLU A 132 -9.08 0.65 -7.84
CA GLU A 132 -8.08 -0.29 -8.35
C GLU A 132 -6.65 0.11 -8.01
N LEU A 133 -6.37 1.41 -7.90
CA LEU A 133 -5.03 1.97 -7.63
C LEU A 133 -4.73 2.09 -6.14
N ARG A 134 -5.74 2.22 -5.27
CA ARG A 134 -5.55 2.43 -3.83
C ARG A 134 -4.74 1.33 -3.11
N PRO A 135 -4.87 0.03 -3.44
CA PRO A 135 -4.06 -1.03 -2.83
C PRO A 135 -2.58 -1.06 -3.30
N THR A 136 -2.09 -0.04 -4.01
CA THR A 136 -0.75 -0.06 -4.60
C THR A 136 0.36 -0.06 -3.54
N ASP A 137 0.13 0.55 -2.38
CA ASP A 137 1.05 0.54 -1.22
C ASP A 137 1.30 -0.90 -0.70
N VAL A 138 0.24 -1.67 -0.50
CA VAL A 138 0.33 -3.06 -0.03
C VAL A 138 0.84 -3.98 -1.13
N ARG A 139 0.57 -3.68 -2.41
CA ARG A 139 1.18 -4.39 -3.55
C ARG A 139 2.69 -4.15 -3.60
N LEU A 140 3.13 -2.92 -3.31
CA LEU A 140 4.55 -2.55 -3.27
C LEU A 140 5.28 -3.37 -2.21
N LEU A 141 4.70 -3.55 -1.01
CA LEU A 141 5.24 -4.45 0.02
C LEU A 141 5.45 -5.89 -0.49
N ARG A 142 4.49 -6.40 -1.25
CA ARG A 142 4.58 -7.74 -1.85
C ARG A 142 5.69 -7.81 -2.90
N ALA A 143 5.75 -6.85 -3.82
CA ALA A 143 6.78 -6.77 -4.85
C ALA A 143 8.18 -6.69 -4.23
N MET A 144 8.37 -5.88 -3.19
CA MET A 144 9.62 -5.81 -2.43
C MET A 144 9.98 -7.15 -1.80
N ALA A 145 9.01 -7.92 -1.30
CA ALA A 145 9.27 -9.26 -0.79
C ALA A 145 9.79 -10.23 -1.86
N PHE A 146 9.39 -10.08 -3.13
CA PHE A 146 9.97 -10.82 -4.26
C PHE A 146 11.36 -10.29 -4.64
N ALA A 147 11.53 -8.97 -4.74
CA ALA A 147 12.81 -8.33 -5.06
C ALA A 147 13.92 -8.71 -4.05
N LEU A 148 13.62 -8.67 -2.75
CA LEU A 148 14.54 -9.07 -1.67
C LEU A 148 14.95 -10.55 -1.73
N ARG A 149 14.20 -11.39 -2.47
CA ARG A 149 14.54 -12.80 -2.73
C ARG A 149 15.22 -12.99 -4.09
N GLY A 150 15.54 -11.90 -4.80
CA GLY A 150 16.21 -11.92 -6.09
C GLY A 150 15.35 -12.47 -7.23
N ARG A 151 14.03 -12.31 -7.18
CA ARG A 151 13.12 -12.85 -8.21
C ARG A 151 11.98 -11.87 -8.54
N PRO A 152 11.43 -11.90 -9.77
CA PRO A 152 10.22 -11.14 -10.11
C PRO A 152 8.98 -11.72 -9.42
N MET A 153 7.91 -10.93 -9.33
CA MET A 153 6.61 -11.40 -8.88
C MET A 153 6.10 -12.54 -9.78
N ASP A 154 5.51 -13.55 -9.16
CA ASP A 154 4.87 -14.64 -9.89
C ASP A 154 3.57 -14.13 -10.54
N PRO A 155 3.42 -14.16 -11.88
CA PRO A 155 2.24 -13.64 -12.56
C PRO A 155 0.94 -14.31 -12.12
N ALA A 156 0.96 -15.63 -11.88
CA ALA A 156 -0.24 -16.37 -11.51
C ALA A 156 -0.81 -15.92 -10.16
N THR A 157 0.07 -15.78 -9.15
CA THR A 157 -0.36 -15.26 -7.84
C THR A 157 -0.58 -13.74 -7.85
N ARG A 158 0.08 -12.98 -8.73
CA ARG A 158 -0.22 -11.56 -8.96
C ARG A 158 -1.67 -11.39 -9.42
N ASP A 159 -2.04 -12.10 -10.48
CA ASP A 159 -3.37 -12.01 -11.05
C ASP A 159 -4.42 -12.55 -10.06
N LEU A 160 -4.14 -13.65 -9.36
CA LEU A 160 -5.01 -14.18 -8.31
C LEU A 160 -5.32 -13.17 -7.20
N LEU A 161 -4.31 -12.43 -6.73
CA LEU A 161 -4.46 -11.53 -5.57
C LEU A 161 -4.94 -10.14 -5.93
N TRP A 162 -4.79 -9.69 -7.16
CA TRP A 162 -5.25 -8.37 -7.58
C TRP A 162 -6.70 -8.05 -7.15
N PRO A 163 -7.73 -8.91 -7.41
CA PRO A 163 -9.10 -8.62 -6.97
C PRO A 163 -9.26 -8.71 -5.45
N VAL A 164 -8.48 -9.56 -4.77
CA VAL A 164 -8.48 -9.68 -3.30
C VAL A 164 -7.97 -8.39 -2.65
N GLU A 165 -6.91 -7.81 -3.20
CA GLU A 165 -6.32 -6.56 -2.72
C GLU A 165 -7.28 -5.38 -2.90
N VAL A 166 -8.01 -5.32 -4.03
CA VAL A 166 -9.09 -4.34 -4.24
C VAL A 166 -10.21 -4.52 -3.22
N LEU A 167 -10.73 -5.75 -3.08
CA LEU A 167 -11.80 -6.05 -2.13
C LEU A 167 -11.39 -5.79 -0.67
N ALA A 168 -10.13 -6.04 -0.33
CA ALA A 168 -9.55 -5.79 0.99
C ALA A 168 -9.52 -4.31 1.35
N ASP A 169 -9.30 -3.47 0.35
CA ASP A 169 -9.26 -2.02 0.49
C ASP A 169 -10.68 -1.42 0.57
N ILE A 170 -11.60 -1.88 -0.28
CA ILE A 170 -13.05 -1.58 -0.13
C ILE A 170 -13.54 -1.99 1.26
N ALA A 171 -13.15 -3.17 1.76
CA ALA A 171 -13.48 -3.63 3.10
C ALA A 171 -12.91 -2.72 4.20
N ASN A 172 -11.72 -2.15 3.97
CA ASN A 172 -11.10 -1.20 4.90
C ASN A 172 -11.89 0.11 4.93
N ASP A 173 -12.23 0.66 3.77
CA ASP A 173 -12.98 1.90 3.63
C ASP A 173 -14.41 1.78 4.19
N LEU A 174 -15.10 0.65 3.97
CA LEU A 174 -16.40 0.40 4.59
C LEU A 174 -16.31 0.31 6.12
N GLY A 175 -15.19 -0.20 6.66
CA GLY A 175 -14.94 -0.29 8.09
C GLY A 175 -14.63 1.05 8.76
N HIS A 176 -14.09 2.01 8.00
CA HIS A 176 -13.71 3.34 8.50
C HIS A 176 -14.58 4.48 7.97
N TYR A 177 -15.62 4.17 7.18
CA TYR A 177 -16.47 5.14 6.48
C TYR A 177 -16.89 6.34 7.34
N GLU A 178 -17.44 6.09 8.54
CA GLU A 178 -17.90 7.18 9.41
C GLU A 178 -16.75 8.08 9.88
N GLN A 179 -15.59 7.49 10.16
CA GLN A 179 -14.39 8.21 10.62
C GLN A 179 -13.78 9.01 9.48
N ASP A 180 -13.64 8.39 8.30
CA ASP A 180 -13.03 9.01 7.12
C ASP A 180 -13.86 10.19 6.62
N VAL A 181 -15.19 10.04 6.58
CA VAL A 181 -16.11 11.14 6.23
C VAL A 181 -16.01 12.28 7.26
N ALA A 182 -15.92 11.95 8.55
CA ALA A 182 -15.81 12.97 9.60
C ALA A 182 -14.46 13.71 9.59
N SER A 183 -13.37 13.04 9.15
CA SER A 183 -12.03 13.65 9.03
C SER A 183 -11.75 14.25 7.66
N GLY A 184 -12.65 14.11 6.68
CA GLY A 184 -12.42 14.53 5.29
C GLY A 184 -11.36 13.70 4.56
N THR A 185 -11.12 12.47 5.02
CA THR A 185 -10.20 11.52 4.39
C THR A 185 -10.89 10.85 3.21
N VAL A 186 -10.16 10.62 2.12
CA VAL A 186 -10.70 9.97 0.92
C VAL A 186 -11.17 8.57 1.27
N ASN A 187 -12.42 8.26 0.90
CA ASN A 187 -13.06 6.97 1.11
C ASN A 187 -13.86 6.57 -0.13
N VAL A 188 -13.63 5.36 -0.62
CA VAL A 188 -14.28 4.84 -1.83
C VAL A 188 -15.80 4.85 -1.71
N TYR A 189 -16.36 4.44 -0.57
CA TYR A 189 -17.81 4.43 -0.40
C TYR A 189 -18.38 5.85 -0.38
N ALA A 190 -17.67 6.82 0.20
CA ALA A 190 -18.05 8.23 0.11
C ALA A 190 -18.08 8.74 -1.34
N ALA A 191 -17.09 8.37 -2.15
CA ALA A 191 -17.07 8.71 -3.59
C ALA A 191 -18.26 8.09 -4.34
N PHE A 192 -18.65 6.85 -4.01
CA PHE A 192 -19.86 6.23 -4.58
C PHE A 192 -21.14 6.93 -4.12
N VAL A 193 -21.22 7.36 -2.85
CA VAL A 193 -22.34 8.15 -2.33
C VAL A 193 -22.47 9.49 -3.07
N GLU A 194 -21.36 10.17 -3.33
CA GLU A 194 -21.35 11.42 -4.11
C GLU A 194 -21.86 11.21 -5.55
N LEU A 195 -21.45 10.11 -6.18
CA LEU A 195 -21.81 9.77 -7.55
C LEU A 195 -23.26 9.30 -7.73
N PHE A 196 -23.73 8.46 -6.81
CA PHE A 196 -24.94 7.64 -7.01
C PHE A 196 -26.02 7.89 -5.95
N GLY A 197 -25.75 8.72 -4.93
CA GLY A 197 -26.69 8.99 -3.84
C GLY A 197 -27.18 7.70 -3.18
N ASP A 198 -28.51 7.54 -3.11
CA ASP A 198 -29.15 6.36 -2.50
C ASP A 198 -28.81 5.04 -3.22
N ALA A 199 -28.41 5.08 -4.49
CA ALA A 199 -28.03 3.89 -5.25
C ALA A 199 -26.58 3.42 -4.98
N ALA A 200 -25.78 4.21 -4.24
CA ALA A 200 -24.35 3.94 -4.02
C ALA A 200 -24.05 2.54 -3.45
N ALA A 201 -24.89 2.07 -2.53
CA ALA A 201 -24.71 0.75 -1.95
C ALA A 201 -24.91 -0.38 -2.97
N ALA A 202 -25.89 -0.23 -3.87
CA ALA A 202 -26.14 -1.21 -4.92
C ALA A 202 -25.02 -1.18 -5.98
N GLU A 203 -24.56 0.01 -6.37
CA GLU A 203 -23.48 0.17 -7.33
C GLU A 203 -22.16 -0.40 -6.81
N LEU A 204 -21.76 -0.07 -5.57
CA LEU A 204 -20.54 -0.63 -4.98
C LEU A 204 -20.67 -2.15 -4.74
N ARG A 205 -21.87 -2.65 -4.41
CA ARG A 205 -22.13 -4.10 -4.32
C ARG A 205 -21.87 -4.79 -5.66
N SER A 206 -22.35 -4.22 -6.77
CA SER A 206 -22.11 -4.78 -8.10
C SER A 206 -20.62 -4.89 -8.42
N GLU A 207 -19.81 -3.91 -8.04
CA GLU A 207 -18.36 -3.97 -8.24
C GLU A 207 -17.70 -5.00 -7.31
N VAL A 208 -18.13 -5.08 -6.05
CA VAL A 208 -17.67 -6.13 -5.12
C VAL A 208 -17.96 -7.53 -5.66
N ASP A 209 -19.17 -7.78 -6.15
CA ASP A 209 -19.56 -9.09 -6.70
C ASP A 209 -18.73 -9.43 -7.95
N ARG A 210 -18.41 -8.43 -8.78
CA ARG A 210 -17.52 -8.58 -9.93
C ARG A 210 -16.11 -9.00 -9.51
N TYR A 211 -15.49 -8.28 -8.57
CA TYR A 211 -14.15 -8.61 -8.10
C TYR A 211 -14.12 -9.96 -7.35
N GLU A 212 -15.16 -10.30 -6.58
CA GLU A 212 -15.25 -11.59 -5.92
C GLU A 212 -15.34 -12.72 -6.95
N SER A 213 -16.17 -12.57 -7.99
CA SER A 213 -16.25 -13.55 -9.08
C SER A 213 -14.90 -13.74 -9.77
N MET A 214 -14.20 -12.64 -10.10
CA MET A 214 -12.84 -12.70 -10.66
C MET A 214 -11.86 -13.46 -9.75
N PHE A 215 -11.94 -13.25 -8.43
CA PHE A 215 -11.12 -13.99 -7.49
C PHE A 215 -11.45 -15.48 -7.50
N LEU A 216 -12.74 -15.84 -7.42
CA LEU A 216 -13.18 -17.24 -7.38
C LEU A 216 -12.83 -18.00 -8.66
N ASP A 217 -12.95 -17.35 -9.82
CA ASP A 217 -12.54 -17.91 -11.11
C ASP A 217 -11.05 -18.20 -11.12
N ARG A 218 -10.20 -17.24 -10.72
CA ARG A 218 -8.74 -17.40 -10.65
C ARG A 218 -8.32 -18.43 -9.59
N LEU A 219 -9.04 -18.49 -8.47
CA LEU A 219 -8.85 -19.45 -7.38
C LEU A 219 -9.15 -20.89 -7.84
N SER A 220 -10.12 -21.08 -8.74
CA SER A 220 -10.51 -22.39 -9.27
C SER A 220 -9.36 -23.08 -10.03
N ALA A 221 -8.42 -22.32 -10.60
CA ALA A 221 -7.24 -22.85 -11.28
C ALA A 221 -6.20 -23.46 -10.33
N LEU A 222 -6.29 -23.19 -9.02
CA LEU A 222 -5.35 -23.75 -8.05
C LEU A 222 -5.65 -25.22 -7.72
N PRO A 223 -4.62 -26.04 -7.40
CA PRO A 223 -4.81 -27.37 -6.84
C PRO A 223 -5.65 -27.34 -5.57
N ALA A 224 -6.54 -28.34 -5.37
CA ALA A 224 -7.51 -28.36 -4.28
C ALA A 224 -6.89 -28.13 -2.87
N ALA A 225 -5.74 -28.77 -2.60
CA ALA A 225 -5.04 -28.63 -1.32
C ALA A 225 -4.53 -27.21 -1.05
N ARG A 226 -4.18 -26.47 -2.11
CA ARG A 226 -3.73 -25.07 -2.03
C ARG A 226 -4.93 -24.12 -2.00
N ARG A 227 -5.97 -24.42 -2.78
CA ARG A 227 -7.19 -23.61 -2.93
C ARG A 227 -7.83 -23.26 -1.61
N ALA A 228 -8.14 -24.25 -0.77
CA ALA A 228 -8.82 -24.02 0.50
C ALA A 228 -8.03 -23.09 1.45
N ARG A 229 -6.70 -23.23 1.46
CA ARG A 229 -5.81 -22.39 2.29
C ARG A 229 -5.79 -20.95 1.79
N VAL A 230 -5.65 -20.75 0.48
CA VAL A 230 -5.65 -19.43 -0.15
C VAL A 230 -7.01 -18.75 0.03
N GLU A 231 -8.10 -19.47 -0.23
CA GLU A 231 -9.46 -18.96 -0.04
C GLU A 231 -9.67 -18.46 1.38
N GLN A 232 -9.27 -19.26 2.38
CA GLN A 232 -9.43 -18.90 3.78
C GLN A 232 -8.70 -17.59 4.13
N VAL A 233 -7.47 -17.41 3.68
CA VAL A 233 -6.69 -16.19 4.02
C VAL A 233 -7.20 -14.96 3.27
N CYS A 234 -7.58 -15.12 1.99
CA CYS A 234 -8.10 -14.03 1.18
C CYS A 234 -9.49 -13.57 1.66
N ARG A 235 -10.45 -14.50 1.83
CA ARG A 235 -11.81 -14.18 2.29
C ARG A 235 -11.81 -13.46 3.63
N ARG A 236 -10.91 -13.82 4.56
CA ARG A 236 -10.77 -13.12 5.84
C ARG A 236 -10.45 -11.64 5.66
N ARG A 237 -9.67 -11.28 4.64
CA ARG A 237 -9.19 -9.91 4.43
C ARG A 237 -10.29 -9.00 3.88
N TYR A 238 -11.16 -9.54 3.03
CA TYR A 238 -12.24 -8.77 2.41
C TYR A 238 -13.64 -9.06 2.96
N ALA A 239 -13.77 -9.87 4.03
CA ALA A 239 -15.07 -10.28 4.57
C ALA A 239 -16.02 -9.11 4.90
N ALA A 240 -15.50 -7.91 5.21
CA ALA A 240 -16.34 -6.75 5.45
C ALA A 240 -16.95 -6.17 4.16
N ALA A 241 -16.30 -6.31 3.00
CA ALA A 241 -16.83 -5.84 1.71
C ALA A 241 -18.09 -6.60 1.28
N VAL A 242 -18.28 -7.85 1.74
CA VAL A 242 -19.47 -8.67 1.44
C VAL A 242 -20.60 -8.53 2.46
N ARG A 243 -20.39 -7.73 3.53
CA ARG A 243 -21.41 -7.47 4.56
C ARG A 243 -22.33 -6.31 4.16
N PRO A 244 -23.48 -6.12 4.84
CA PRO A 244 -24.29 -4.93 4.69
C PRO A 244 -23.46 -3.66 4.90
N TYR A 245 -23.71 -2.65 4.07
CA TYR A 245 -22.95 -1.40 4.08
C TYR A 245 -23.42 -0.45 5.18
N PRO A 246 -22.52 0.43 5.66
CA PRO A 246 -22.90 1.44 6.63
C PRO A 246 -23.96 2.37 6.04
N ARG A 247 -24.73 3.02 6.92
CA ARG A 247 -25.74 3.99 6.49
C ARG A 247 -25.05 5.20 5.87
N ILE A 248 -25.64 5.73 4.81
CA ILE A 248 -25.17 6.96 4.18
C ILE A 248 -25.25 8.11 5.19
N ILE A 249 -24.14 8.82 5.35
CA ILE A 249 -24.07 10.05 6.14
C ILE A 249 -24.42 11.20 5.20
N THR A 250 -25.65 11.70 5.27
CA THR A 250 -26.14 12.82 4.44
C THR A 250 -25.74 14.20 4.97
N GLN A 251 -25.26 14.27 6.22
CA GLN A 251 -24.67 15.47 6.82
C GLN A 251 -23.46 15.07 7.68
N PRO A 252 -22.27 15.66 7.47
CA PRO A 252 -21.15 15.46 8.37
C PRO A 252 -21.59 15.77 9.81
N PRO A 253 -21.26 14.95 10.81
CA PRO A 253 -21.55 15.28 12.19
C PRO A 253 -20.98 16.66 12.51
N VAL A 254 -21.79 17.53 13.13
CA VAL A 254 -21.36 18.87 13.56
C VAL A 254 -20.08 18.68 14.39
N PRO A 255 -18.93 19.24 13.95
CA PRO A 255 -17.69 19.07 14.70
C PRO A 255 -17.90 19.62 16.11
N ALA A 256 -17.53 18.83 17.12
CA ALA A 256 -17.47 19.34 18.49
C ALA A 256 -16.64 20.63 18.50
N PRO A 257 -17.05 21.68 19.22
CA PRO A 257 -16.40 22.99 19.17
C PRO A 257 -14.92 22.84 19.50
N SER A 258 -14.09 22.95 18.47
CA SER A 258 -12.65 23.07 18.63
C SER A 258 -12.36 24.45 19.18
N SER A 259 -11.54 24.52 20.23
CA SER A 259 -10.94 25.76 20.70
C SER A 259 -10.09 26.34 19.56
N ARG A 260 -10.69 27.21 18.74
CA ARG A 260 -9.99 27.98 17.71
C ARG A 260 -8.91 28.83 18.36
N SER A 261 -7.66 28.71 17.91
CA SER A 261 -6.80 29.88 17.80
C SER A 261 -7.03 30.49 16.41
N ALA A 262 -7.60 31.69 16.41
CA ALA A 262 -7.79 32.51 15.22
C ALA A 262 -6.47 33.16 14.79
N GLY A 263 -6.27 33.27 13.47
CA GLY A 263 -5.40 34.27 12.86
C GLY A 263 -4.16 33.73 12.13
N ALA A 264 -4.23 33.67 10.80
CA ALA A 264 -3.32 34.36 9.88
C ALA A 264 -3.43 33.79 8.45
N SER A 265 -3.47 34.70 7.49
CA SER A 265 -3.47 34.48 6.04
C SER A 265 -2.09 33.97 5.52
N PRO A 266 -2.00 33.55 4.25
CA PRO A 266 -1.17 32.43 3.83
C PRO A 266 0.23 32.85 3.42
N ARG A 267 1.25 32.32 4.09
CA ARG A 267 2.62 32.30 3.55
C ARG A 267 3.39 31.07 4.01
N LYS A 268 3.70 30.24 3.00
CA LYS A 268 4.99 29.57 2.73
C LYS A 268 5.27 28.17 3.33
N ARG A 269 5.21 27.20 2.40
CA ARG A 269 6.31 26.37 1.82
C ARG A 269 6.61 24.98 2.43
N ALA A 270 6.43 23.98 1.54
CA ALA A 270 7.42 22.96 1.13
C ALA A 270 8.13 22.14 2.22
N ALA A 271 7.37 21.43 3.06
CA ALA A 271 7.93 20.48 4.05
C ALA A 271 8.24 19.09 3.48
N ILE A 272 7.67 18.71 2.33
CA ILE A 272 7.69 17.34 1.80
C ILE A 272 9.08 16.96 1.22
N GLY A 273 9.80 17.92 0.64
CA GLY A 273 11.15 17.69 0.10
C GLY A 273 12.29 17.73 1.13
N ALA A 274 12.12 18.45 2.24
CA ALA A 274 13.22 18.74 3.18
C ALA A 274 13.43 17.68 4.27
N ALA A 275 12.38 16.99 4.71
CA ALA A 275 12.47 16.01 5.79
C ALA A 275 13.20 14.71 5.41
N LEU A 276 13.30 14.41 4.11
CA LEU A 276 13.80 13.14 3.59
C LEU A 276 15.29 13.13 3.24
N ALA A 277 15.93 14.30 3.14
CA ALA A 277 17.38 14.38 3.11
C ALA A 277 17.99 13.87 4.43
N VAL A 278 17.29 14.03 5.56
CA VAL A 278 17.78 13.64 6.90
C VAL A 278 17.51 12.15 7.21
N GLY A 279 16.41 11.58 6.70
CA GLY A 279 16.07 10.16 6.90
C GLY A 279 16.85 9.19 6.01
N ALA A 280 17.13 9.56 4.76
CA ALA A 280 17.94 8.73 3.85
C ALA A 280 19.43 8.67 4.28
N LEU A 281 19.95 9.73 4.91
CA LEU A 281 21.32 9.78 5.42
C LEU A 281 21.54 8.92 6.67
N THR A 282 20.51 8.66 7.49
CA THR A 282 20.65 7.81 8.69
C THR A 282 20.61 6.31 8.36
N ALA A 283 19.88 5.89 7.32
CA ALA A 283 19.90 4.51 6.84
C ALA A 283 21.23 4.14 6.14
N ALA A 284 21.86 5.09 5.45
CA ALA A 284 23.18 4.90 4.84
C ALA A 284 24.30 4.75 5.90
N ALA A 285 24.17 5.38 7.07
CA ALA A 285 25.13 5.25 8.17
C ALA A 285 25.08 3.86 8.87
N TYR A 286 23.94 3.16 8.82
CA TYR A 286 23.81 1.78 9.35
C TYR A 286 24.12 0.69 8.31
N GLY A 287 24.08 1.00 7.01
CA GLY A 287 24.35 0.06 5.91
C GLY A 287 25.84 -0.21 5.61
N CYS A 288 26.78 0.49 6.26
CA CYS A 288 28.21 0.25 6.09
C CYS A 288 28.74 -1.01 6.81
N GLY A 289 27.91 -1.75 7.55
CA GLY A 289 28.26 -3.05 8.12
C GLY A 289 27.90 -4.19 7.17
N GLN A 290 28.84 -4.57 6.30
CA GLN A 290 28.69 -5.69 5.36
C GLN A 290 28.21 -6.99 6.03
N LEU A 291 26.98 -7.41 5.74
CA LEU A 291 26.60 -8.83 5.78
C LEU A 291 26.70 -9.39 4.36
N ARG A 292 27.91 -9.78 3.98
CA ARG A 292 28.10 -10.69 2.84
C ARG A 292 27.46 -12.03 3.21
N LEU A 293 26.30 -12.33 2.61
CA LEU A 293 25.80 -13.69 2.57
C LEU A 293 26.82 -14.54 1.78
N PRO A 294 27.16 -15.76 2.25
CA PRO A 294 28.13 -16.60 1.57
C PRO A 294 27.57 -17.04 0.21
N VAL A 295 28.21 -16.55 -0.84
CA VAL A 295 28.11 -17.12 -2.18
C VAL A 295 28.76 -18.51 -2.11
N VAL A 296 27.95 -19.55 -2.16
CA VAL A 296 28.45 -20.91 -2.40
C VAL A 296 28.85 -20.97 -3.88
N SER A 297 30.12 -20.73 -4.17
CA SER A 297 30.70 -21.00 -5.47
C SER A 297 30.86 -22.52 -5.66
N PRO A 298 30.44 -23.10 -6.79
CA PRO A 298 30.75 -24.48 -7.13
C PRO A 298 32.20 -24.56 -7.61
N LEU A 299 33.08 -25.07 -6.74
CA LEU A 299 34.42 -25.46 -7.14
C LEU A 299 34.36 -26.68 -8.06
N LEU A 300 34.61 -26.43 -9.35
CA LEU A 300 35.59 -27.13 -10.17
C LEU A 300 36.08 -28.49 -9.63
N ARG A 301 35.57 -29.57 -10.22
CA ARG A 301 36.29 -30.86 -10.29
C ARG A 301 36.59 -31.14 -11.77
N LYS A 302 37.79 -30.77 -12.20
CA LYS A 302 38.37 -31.15 -13.50
C LYS A 302 39.77 -31.74 -13.26
N GLY A 303 40.00 -32.93 -13.80
CA GLY A 303 41.28 -33.65 -13.86
C GLY A 303 40.98 -35.12 -14.16
N ARG A 304 40.95 -35.51 -15.45
CA ARG A 304 42.04 -36.20 -16.20
C ARG A 304 42.32 -37.60 -15.64
N GLY A 305 42.36 -38.70 -16.37
CA GLY A 305 42.38 -39.00 -17.81
C GLY A 305 43.06 -40.38 -17.98
N GLY A 306 42.90 -41.04 -19.13
CA GLY A 306 43.81 -42.12 -19.59
C GLY A 306 43.18 -43.46 -19.97
N ASP A 307 42.90 -43.61 -21.27
CA ASP A 307 43.25 -44.68 -22.23
C ASP A 307 43.25 -46.18 -21.86
N HIS A 308 42.50 -46.93 -22.69
CA HIS A 308 42.78 -48.18 -23.44
C HIS A 308 43.78 -49.22 -22.91
N PRO A 309 43.46 -50.52 -23.06
CA PRO A 309 43.48 -51.21 -24.37
C PRO A 309 42.09 -51.55 -24.91
#